data_AF-A0A2V6G5W4-F1
#
_entry.id   AF-A0A2V6G5W4-F1
#
_cell.length_a   1.000
_cell.length_b   1.000
_cell.length_c   1.000
_cell.angle_alpha   90.00
_cell.angle_beta   90.00
_cell.angle_gamma   90.00
#
_symmetry.space_group_name_H-M   'P 1'
#
loop_
_entity.id
_entity.type
_entity.pdbx_description
1 polymer ?
#
loop_
_entity_poly.entity_id
_entity_poly.type
_entity_poly.pdbx_seq_one_letter_code
_entity_poly.pdbx_strand_id
1 'polypeptide(L)'
;QDLMHNFKMDWQFRSAPNGNIALTGEIDLPDSGEFTIAVALGRSYQSAATKLFQSLAEPFEEKREAYVRQWQRAVINPEFDFSSDTSDGGGEYRLSRCVLLAHEDKVFQGAIVASMSIPWGEAKGDLDFGGYHLVWTRDLVQSATALVATGQLGTPLRALIWLAAIQRPDGSFPQNSWIDGTAYWSGLQLDQVALPILLAWRLHKHDALDLFEPRVMIVRAAARLILRGPVTAQERWEENSGYSPSTLAVVIAALACAADWAREIGHNDAADFVFAYADWLAAHVEEWTVTTAGELVQGIPRHYIRINPTDPNEPDPHADANTQMLQIANGGGVHPARNIVGGDFLHLVRYGIRRPDDPLVCDSIEVIDRVLKHDLPQGPGWRRYNHDGYGQREDGSAYDGTGVGRCWPILTGERGHYELAAGRDPKPLITTIEDFSNQGGMLTEQVWDGPELPHARMKRGCPTGAAMPLCWSHAEYVSLVRSRHDGVCFHRVDPAYQRYVVNPVPNRFEIWTLRYPMRRMSRGKILRIILAEEASITWSADNWQRTNKSETMHQEKLNLWIADFPTAEWPVGSVFAFTIFWTGEQRWENRNWQISIV
;
A
#
# COMPACT_ATOMS: atom_id res chain seq x y z
N GLN A 1 8.76 42.83 -5.03
CA GLN A 1 9.12 43.97 -4.17
C GLN A 1 9.47 45.17 -5.04
N ASP A 2 10.48 45.09 -5.89
CA ASP A 2 10.87 46.15 -6.84
C ASP A 2 9.66 46.68 -7.66
N LEU A 3 9.07 45.82 -8.49
CA LEU A 3 7.90 46.18 -9.32
C LEU A 3 6.67 46.62 -8.51
N MET A 4 6.51 46.16 -7.27
CA MET A 4 5.34 46.54 -6.45
C MET A 4 5.44 47.97 -5.92
N HIS A 5 6.64 48.56 -5.93
CA HIS A 5 6.85 49.91 -5.43
C HIS A 5 6.40 50.96 -6.44
N ASN A 6 6.79 50.82 -7.71
CA ASN A 6 6.56 51.85 -8.73
C ASN A 6 6.34 51.29 -10.16
N PHE A 7 6.15 49.97 -10.31
CA PHE A 7 6.02 49.30 -11.61
C PHE A 7 7.21 49.48 -12.56
N LYS A 8 8.41 49.74 -12.00
CA LYS A 8 9.66 49.83 -12.74
C LYS A 8 10.67 48.84 -12.16
N MET A 9 11.52 48.31 -13.03
CA MET A 9 12.63 47.47 -12.61
C MET A 9 13.84 48.35 -12.28
N ASP A 10 13.93 48.80 -11.02
CA ASP A 10 15.01 49.66 -10.54
C ASP A 10 16.22 48.85 -10.06
N TRP A 11 16.02 47.59 -9.65
CA TRP A 11 17.06 46.73 -9.11
C TRP A 11 17.89 46.06 -10.21
N GLN A 12 19.21 46.28 -10.20
CA GLN A 12 20.15 45.74 -11.20
C GLN A 12 21.30 44.95 -10.55
N PHE A 13 20.96 43.89 -9.80
CA PHE A 13 21.95 43.03 -9.17
C PHE A 13 22.50 41.98 -10.16
N ARG A 14 23.83 41.81 -10.18
CA ARG A 14 24.51 40.79 -11.02
C ARG A 14 24.81 39.48 -10.30
N SER A 15 24.73 39.47 -8.98
CA SER A 15 25.00 38.29 -8.15
C SER A 15 24.33 38.46 -6.79
N ALA A 16 23.75 37.37 -6.28
CA ALA A 16 23.20 37.27 -4.93
C ALA A 16 23.47 35.84 -4.42
N PRO A 17 24.67 35.58 -3.87
CA PRO A 17 25.04 34.24 -3.43
C PRO A 17 24.38 33.88 -2.09
N ASN A 18 24.20 32.58 -1.84
CA ASN A 18 23.89 31.99 -0.53
C ASN A 18 22.62 32.55 0.16
N GLY A 19 21.46 32.44 -0.49
CA GLY A 19 20.18 32.81 0.11
C GLY A 19 18.96 32.39 -0.73
N ASN A 20 17.76 32.70 -0.24
CA ASN A 20 16.54 32.60 -1.02
C ASN A 20 16.46 33.80 -1.97
N ILE A 21 16.59 33.54 -3.27
CA ILE A 21 16.67 34.56 -4.31
C ILE A 21 15.51 34.43 -5.30
N ALA A 22 15.14 35.54 -5.92
CA ALA A 22 14.28 35.57 -7.08
C ALA A 22 15.04 36.19 -8.25
N LEU A 23 14.92 35.57 -9.44
CA LEU A 23 15.45 36.12 -10.68
C LEU A 23 14.34 36.91 -11.38
N THR A 24 14.67 38.11 -11.85
CA THR A 24 13.76 38.95 -12.65
C THR A 24 14.49 39.40 -13.91
N GLY A 25 13.77 39.45 -15.03
CA GLY A 25 14.27 39.93 -16.31
C GLY A 25 13.15 40.58 -17.09
N GLU A 26 13.35 41.82 -17.51
CA GLU A 26 12.45 42.51 -18.43
C GLU A 26 12.60 41.91 -19.83
N ILE A 27 11.46 41.70 -20.51
CA ILE A 27 11.41 41.17 -21.87
C ILE A 27 11.15 42.36 -22.80
N ASP A 28 12.10 42.62 -23.69
CA ASP A 28 11.89 43.52 -24.82
C ASP A 28 10.98 42.81 -25.83
N LEU A 29 9.70 43.21 -25.86
CA LEU A 29 8.67 42.50 -26.62
C LEU A 29 8.87 42.73 -28.13
N PRO A 30 9.00 41.66 -28.94
CA PRO A 30 9.06 41.81 -30.38
C PRO A 30 7.70 42.26 -30.94
N ASP A 31 7.70 42.85 -32.14
CA ASP A 31 6.48 43.28 -32.83
C ASP A 31 5.48 42.13 -33.06
N SER A 32 5.96 40.88 -33.14
CA SER A 32 5.11 39.69 -33.25
C SER A 32 4.33 39.37 -31.96
N GLY A 33 4.77 39.90 -30.81
CA GLY A 33 4.26 39.55 -29.49
C GLY A 33 4.66 38.16 -28.99
N GLU A 34 5.44 37.40 -29.77
CA GLU A 34 5.85 36.02 -29.45
C GLU A 34 7.32 35.92 -29.09
N PHE A 35 7.64 35.20 -28.01
CA PHE A 35 9.00 34.94 -27.57
C PHE A 35 9.10 33.56 -26.90
N THR A 36 10.32 33.05 -26.74
CA THR A 36 10.59 31.76 -26.09
C THR A 36 11.47 31.97 -24.85
N ILE A 37 11.04 31.39 -23.72
CA ILE A 37 11.88 31.25 -22.53
C ILE A 37 12.39 29.81 -22.49
N ALA A 38 13.70 29.66 -22.26
CA ALA A 38 14.30 28.35 -22.00
C ALA A 38 14.97 28.34 -20.62
N VAL A 39 14.77 27.25 -19.89
CA VAL A 39 15.39 27.00 -18.58
C VAL A 39 16.15 25.68 -18.67
N ALA A 40 17.44 25.69 -18.31
CA ALA A 40 18.29 24.51 -18.35
C ALA A 40 18.94 24.24 -17.00
N LEU A 41 19.01 22.96 -16.63
CA LEU A 41 19.62 22.51 -15.39
C LEU A 41 20.91 21.71 -15.67
N GLY A 42 21.96 21.97 -14.89
CA GLY A 42 23.24 21.29 -15.00
C GLY A 42 24.01 21.33 -13.68
N ARG A 43 24.92 20.36 -13.50
CA ARG A 43 25.80 20.28 -12.31
C ARG A 43 26.92 21.32 -12.29
N SER A 44 27.02 22.13 -13.35
CA SER A 44 27.95 23.24 -13.49
C SER A 44 27.35 24.31 -14.41
N TYR A 45 27.89 25.52 -14.34
CA TYR A 45 27.53 26.61 -15.25
C TYR A 45 27.67 26.18 -16.72
N GLN A 46 28.80 25.57 -17.08
CA GLN A 46 29.08 25.11 -18.44
C GLN A 46 28.06 24.07 -18.90
N SER A 47 27.69 23.11 -18.03
CA SER A 47 26.69 22.09 -18.38
C SER A 47 25.30 22.71 -18.59
N ALA A 48 24.88 23.63 -17.73
CA ALA A 48 23.59 24.30 -17.86
C ALA A 48 23.56 25.21 -19.11
N ALA A 49 24.59 26.03 -19.32
CA ALA A 49 24.70 26.93 -20.47
C ALA A 49 24.73 26.15 -21.80
N THR A 50 25.53 25.08 -21.90
CA THR A 50 25.56 24.25 -23.12
C THR A 50 24.18 23.66 -23.43
N LYS A 51 23.47 23.10 -22.43
CA LYS A 51 22.10 22.58 -22.64
C LYS A 51 21.12 23.67 -23.07
N LEU A 52 21.23 24.86 -22.47
CA LEU A 52 20.40 26.02 -22.82
C LEU A 52 20.58 26.41 -24.28
N PHE A 53 21.82 26.66 -24.70
CA PHE A 53 22.13 27.07 -26.07
C PHE A 53 21.83 25.97 -27.09
N GLN A 54 22.04 24.69 -26.74
CA GLN A 54 21.61 23.56 -27.58
C GLN A 54 20.09 23.49 -27.73
N SER A 55 19.33 23.81 -26.67
CA SER A 55 17.86 23.80 -26.74
C SER A 55 17.33 24.94 -27.60
N LEU A 56 17.96 26.12 -27.54
CA LEU A 56 17.60 27.31 -28.31
C LEU A 56 18.13 27.29 -29.76
N ALA A 57 19.02 26.36 -30.11
CA ALA A 57 19.55 26.23 -31.47
C ALA A 57 18.51 25.69 -32.47
N GLU A 58 17.43 25.08 -32.00
CA GLU A 58 16.31 24.61 -32.81
C GLU A 58 15.04 25.41 -32.48
N PRO A 59 14.12 25.64 -33.44
CA PRO A 59 12.85 26.31 -33.18
C PRO A 59 12.01 25.61 -32.12
N PHE A 60 11.29 26.39 -31.30
CA PHE A 60 10.39 25.86 -30.26
C PHE A 60 9.38 24.86 -30.82
N GLU A 61 8.81 25.14 -31.99
CA GLU A 61 7.83 24.28 -32.65
C GLU A 61 8.37 22.88 -32.93
N GLU A 62 9.61 22.76 -33.41
CA GLU A 62 10.25 21.46 -33.65
C GLU A 62 10.47 20.68 -32.34
N LYS A 63 10.87 21.38 -31.26
CA LYS A 63 11.01 20.79 -29.92
C LYS A 63 9.66 20.32 -29.37
N ARG A 64 8.61 21.12 -29.53
CA ARG A 64 7.25 20.78 -29.10
C ARG A 64 6.76 19.53 -29.81
N GLU A 65 6.90 19.47 -31.13
CA GLU A 65 6.51 18.29 -31.89
C GLU A 65 7.33 17.05 -31.50
N ALA A 66 8.64 17.21 -31.28
CA ALA A 66 9.48 16.10 -30.82
C ALA A 66 9.02 15.57 -29.45
N TYR A 67 8.67 16.46 -28.52
CA TYR A 67 8.11 16.11 -27.22
C TYR A 67 6.78 15.34 -27.37
N VAL A 68 5.86 15.85 -28.19
CA VAL A 68 4.57 15.18 -28.47
C VAL A 68 4.78 13.82 -29.11
N ARG A 69 5.67 13.71 -30.11
CA ARG A 69 6.01 12.44 -30.77
C ARG A 69 6.58 11.41 -29.80
N GLN A 70 7.29 11.82 -28.76
CA GLN A 70 7.78 10.90 -27.73
C GLN A 70 6.62 10.32 -26.91
N TRP A 71 5.67 11.15 -26.47
CA TRP A 71 4.49 10.68 -25.75
C TRP A 71 3.53 9.86 -26.62
N GLN A 72 3.47 10.13 -27.93
CA GLN A 72 2.72 9.29 -28.87
C GLN A 72 3.31 7.87 -29.00
N ARG A 73 4.55 7.61 -28.54
CA ARG A 73 5.06 6.24 -28.43
C ARG A 73 4.50 5.49 -27.21
N ALA A 74 3.98 6.23 -26.24
CA ALA A 74 3.21 5.70 -25.12
C ALA A 74 1.70 5.60 -25.45
N VAL A 75 1.35 5.43 -26.73
CA VAL A 75 -0.02 5.07 -27.15
C VAL A 75 -0.35 3.67 -26.62
N ILE A 76 -1.59 3.51 -26.19
CA ILE A 76 -2.10 2.23 -25.69
C ILE A 76 -2.33 1.31 -26.90
N ASN A 77 -1.83 0.09 -26.82
CA ASN A 77 -2.11 -0.92 -27.84
C ASN A 77 -3.64 -1.10 -27.93
N PRO A 78 -4.26 -1.14 -29.13
CA PRO A 78 -5.71 -1.32 -29.27
C PRO A 78 -6.33 -2.44 -28.44
N GLU A 79 -5.59 -3.52 -28.16
CA GLU A 79 -6.02 -4.60 -27.26
C GLU A 79 -6.33 -4.14 -25.82
N PHE A 80 -5.66 -3.08 -25.37
CA PHE A 80 -5.79 -2.49 -24.04
C PHE A 80 -6.55 -1.15 -24.06
N ASP A 81 -7.19 -0.81 -25.18
CA ASP A 81 -8.00 0.39 -25.31
C ASP A 81 -9.40 0.15 -24.74
N PHE A 82 -9.58 0.57 -23.49
CA PHE A 82 -10.84 0.44 -22.75
C PHE A 82 -11.68 1.73 -22.77
N SER A 83 -11.56 2.54 -23.83
CA SER A 83 -12.30 3.79 -23.95
C SER A 83 -13.82 3.62 -23.82
N SER A 84 -14.40 2.48 -24.24
CA SER A 84 -15.82 2.18 -24.06
C SER A 84 -16.24 1.96 -22.60
N ASP A 85 -15.29 1.62 -21.74
CA ASP A 85 -15.50 1.31 -20.33
C ASP A 85 -15.42 2.57 -19.44
N THR A 86 -15.03 3.69 -20.02
CA THR A 86 -14.96 5.03 -19.40
C THR A 86 -16.22 5.86 -19.72
N SER A 87 -16.32 7.06 -19.14
CA SER A 87 -17.38 8.03 -19.49
C SER A 87 -16.89 9.18 -20.36
N ASP A 88 -15.57 9.37 -20.43
CA ASP A 88 -14.92 10.47 -21.15
C ASP A 88 -14.30 10.06 -22.50
N GLY A 89 -14.53 8.81 -22.94
CA GLY A 89 -13.96 8.27 -24.17
C GLY A 89 -12.47 7.89 -24.05
N GLY A 90 -12.01 7.59 -22.83
CA GLY A 90 -10.68 7.08 -22.51
C GLY A 90 -9.64 8.19 -22.29
N GLY A 91 -10.06 9.44 -22.15
CA GLY A 91 -9.18 10.60 -21.98
C GLY A 91 -8.32 10.45 -20.72
N GLU A 92 -8.97 10.33 -19.58
CA GLU A 92 -8.39 10.16 -18.26
C GLU A 92 -7.61 8.84 -18.17
N TYR A 93 -8.04 7.79 -18.88
CA TYR A 93 -7.34 6.49 -18.89
C TYR A 93 -5.97 6.58 -19.57
N ARG A 94 -5.93 7.21 -20.75
CA ARG A 94 -4.66 7.48 -21.47
C ARG A 94 -3.79 8.47 -20.71
N LEU A 95 -4.37 9.51 -20.14
CA LEU A 95 -3.65 10.51 -19.35
C LEU A 95 -3.06 9.90 -18.09
N SER A 96 -3.84 9.13 -17.33
CA SER A 96 -3.39 8.41 -16.14
C SER A 96 -2.18 7.52 -16.45
N ARG A 97 -2.18 6.80 -17.58
CA ARG A 97 -1.00 6.04 -18.02
C ARG A 97 0.23 6.93 -18.22
N CYS A 98 0.07 8.08 -18.88
CA CYS A 98 1.17 9.04 -19.06
C CYS A 98 1.66 9.60 -17.73
N VAL A 99 0.75 9.92 -16.80
CA VAL A 99 1.09 10.37 -15.44
C VAL A 99 1.95 9.30 -14.74
N LEU A 100 1.52 8.04 -14.73
CA LEU A 100 2.29 6.96 -14.10
C LEU A 100 3.69 6.78 -14.72
N LEU A 101 3.79 6.84 -16.05
CA LEU A 101 5.09 6.78 -16.76
C LEU A 101 5.99 7.98 -16.46
N ALA A 102 5.42 9.18 -16.25
CA ALA A 102 6.17 10.39 -15.96
C ALA A 102 6.79 10.41 -14.55
N HIS A 103 6.27 9.58 -13.63
CA HIS A 103 6.72 9.52 -12.24
C HIS A 103 7.87 8.52 -11.99
N GLU A 104 8.30 7.80 -13.04
CA GLU A 104 9.51 7.00 -13.00
C GLU A 104 10.76 7.89 -13.09
N ASP A 105 11.72 7.69 -12.19
CA ASP A 105 12.99 8.40 -12.23
C ASP A 105 13.83 8.02 -13.46
N LYS A 106 14.59 9.00 -13.97
CA LYS A 106 15.38 8.83 -15.19
C LYS A 106 16.83 8.37 -14.93
N VAL A 107 17.27 8.34 -13.67
CA VAL A 107 18.60 7.88 -13.26
C VAL A 107 18.51 6.46 -12.67
N PHE A 108 17.61 6.28 -11.69
CA PHE A 108 17.23 5.02 -11.07
C PHE A 108 15.92 4.52 -11.69
N GLN A 109 16.00 4.08 -12.94
CA GLN A 109 14.83 3.55 -13.64
C GLN A 109 14.18 2.40 -12.84
N GLY A 110 12.85 2.41 -12.78
CA GLY A 110 12.06 1.58 -11.88
C GLY A 110 11.64 2.25 -10.58
N ALA A 111 12.36 3.26 -10.10
CA ALA A 111 11.92 4.07 -8.96
C ALA A 111 10.75 4.97 -9.37
N ILE A 112 9.54 4.68 -8.90
CA ILE A 112 8.34 5.48 -9.15
C ILE A 112 7.96 6.19 -7.86
N VAL A 113 7.95 7.53 -7.88
CA VAL A 113 7.57 8.33 -6.70
C VAL A 113 6.05 8.41 -6.54
N ALA A 114 5.56 8.59 -5.31
CA ALA A 114 4.11 8.62 -5.03
C ALA A 114 3.41 9.83 -5.67
N SER A 115 4.08 10.98 -5.72
CA SER A 115 3.63 12.19 -6.43
C SER A 115 4.79 13.15 -6.67
N MET A 116 4.81 13.83 -7.82
CA MET A 116 5.67 14.99 -8.04
C MET A 116 5.08 16.27 -7.42
N SER A 117 4.69 16.23 -6.15
CA SER A 117 4.14 17.36 -5.41
C SER A 117 4.58 17.39 -3.94
N ILE A 118 4.39 18.55 -3.30
CA ILE A 118 4.56 18.73 -1.85
C ILE A 118 3.16 19.10 -1.31
N PRO A 119 2.47 18.19 -0.62
CA PRO A 119 1.16 18.48 -0.03
C PRO A 119 1.22 19.70 0.89
N TRP A 120 0.29 20.63 0.69
CA TRP A 120 0.22 21.93 1.36
C TRP A 120 1.50 22.76 1.25
N GLY A 121 2.20 22.64 0.11
CA GLY A 121 3.50 23.28 -0.13
C GLY A 121 3.49 24.80 0.08
N GLU A 122 2.35 25.47 -0.07
CA GLU A 122 2.18 26.90 0.21
C GLU A 122 2.40 27.29 1.68
N ALA A 123 2.25 26.31 2.60
CA ALA A 123 2.47 26.48 4.03
C ALA A 123 3.77 25.82 4.52
N LYS A 124 4.55 25.21 3.62
CA LYS A 124 5.83 24.58 3.93
C LYS A 124 7.00 25.54 3.72
N GLY A 125 8.04 25.39 4.53
CA GLY A 125 9.30 26.09 4.34
C GLY A 125 10.30 25.29 3.50
N ASP A 126 11.38 25.95 3.06
CA ASP A 126 12.43 25.40 2.18
C ASP A 126 13.21 24.19 2.77
N LEU A 127 12.96 23.81 4.03
CA LEU A 127 13.59 22.67 4.72
C LEU A 127 12.75 21.39 4.69
N ASP A 128 11.53 21.43 4.15
CA ASP A 128 10.68 20.25 4.01
C ASP A 128 11.04 19.51 2.71
N PHE A 129 12.06 18.66 2.79
CA PHE A 129 12.63 17.98 1.63
C PHE A 129 11.89 16.70 1.24
N GLY A 130 11.01 16.16 2.08
CA GLY A 130 10.51 14.78 1.97
C GLY A 130 9.02 14.68 1.68
N GLY A 131 8.50 15.54 0.80
CA GLY A 131 7.11 15.50 0.36
C GLY A 131 6.75 14.18 -0.33
N TYR A 132 5.82 14.18 -1.28
CA TYR A 132 5.40 12.91 -1.90
C TYR A 132 6.31 12.44 -3.04
N HIS A 133 7.39 13.17 -3.31
CA HIS A 133 8.40 12.80 -4.30
C HIS A 133 9.46 11.83 -3.72
N LEU A 134 9.03 10.94 -2.82
CA LEU A 134 9.75 9.76 -2.35
C LEU A 134 9.09 8.51 -2.93
N VAL A 135 9.80 7.40 -2.85
CA VAL A 135 9.31 6.08 -3.27
C VAL A 135 8.77 5.34 -2.06
N TRP A 136 7.46 5.13 -2.03
CA TRP A 136 6.82 4.11 -1.19
C TRP A 136 6.68 2.84 -2.01
N THR A 137 7.04 1.69 -1.42
CA THR A 137 6.86 0.38 -2.08
C THR A 137 5.40 0.15 -2.42
N ARG A 138 4.47 0.60 -1.56
CA ARG A 138 3.04 0.50 -1.80
C ARG A 138 2.62 1.24 -3.07
N ASP A 139 2.84 2.55 -3.13
CA ASP A 139 2.46 3.41 -4.24
C ASP A 139 3.15 3.01 -5.56
N LEU A 140 4.43 2.62 -5.48
CA LEU A 140 5.18 2.09 -6.62
C LEU A 140 4.53 0.81 -7.16
N VAL A 141 4.18 -0.15 -6.31
CA VAL A 141 3.56 -1.41 -6.75
C VAL A 141 2.16 -1.17 -7.31
N GLN A 142 1.37 -0.25 -6.74
CA GLN A 142 0.06 0.11 -7.32
C GLN A 142 0.24 0.72 -8.71
N SER A 143 1.18 1.67 -8.86
CA SER A 143 1.50 2.32 -10.15
C SER A 143 1.99 1.32 -11.18
N ALA A 144 2.91 0.43 -10.81
CA ALA A 144 3.42 -0.63 -11.68
C ALA A 144 2.31 -1.62 -12.07
N THR A 145 1.45 -2.02 -11.13
CA THR A 145 0.33 -2.93 -11.40
C THR A 145 -0.68 -2.31 -12.37
N ALA A 146 -0.99 -1.02 -12.22
CA ALA A 146 -1.84 -0.30 -13.15
C ALA A 146 -1.21 -0.18 -14.55
N LEU A 147 0.11 0.01 -14.65
CA LEU A 147 0.80 -0.01 -15.94
C LEU A 147 0.68 -1.38 -16.64
N VAL A 148 0.79 -2.49 -15.89
CA VAL A 148 0.51 -3.84 -16.40
C VAL A 148 -0.92 -3.93 -16.94
N ALA A 149 -1.91 -3.35 -16.24
CA ALA A 149 -3.31 -3.33 -16.68
C ALA A 149 -3.50 -2.65 -18.05
N THR A 150 -2.62 -1.72 -18.43
CA THR A 150 -2.60 -1.05 -19.75
C THR A 150 -1.74 -1.74 -20.81
N GLY A 151 -1.17 -2.92 -20.51
CA GLY A 151 -0.25 -3.64 -21.38
C GLY A 151 1.17 -3.05 -21.41
N GLN A 152 1.52 -2.12 -20.52
CA GLN A 152 2.88 -1.61 -20.39
C GLN A 152 3.64 -2.49 -19.40
N LEU A 153 4.53 -3.34 -19.90
CA LEU A 153 5.25 -4.34 -19.09
C LEU A 153 6.68 -3.91 -18.71
N GLY A 154 7.30 -3.04 -19.53
CA GLY A 154 8.71 -2.67 -19.35
C GLY A 154 8.98 -1.82 -18.10
N THR A 155 8.11 -0.86 -17.76
CA THR A 155 8.27 -0.05 -16.54
C THR A 155 8.01 -0.88 -15.29
N PRO A 156 6.93 -1.70 -15.21
CA PRO A 156 6.74 -2.62 -14.09
C PRO A 156 7.90 -3.60 -13.86
N LEU A 157 8.50 -4.14 -14.92
CA LEU A 157 9.69 -4.99 -14.80
C LEU A 157 10.86 -4.23 -14.18
N ARG A 158 11.14 -3.01 -14.63
CA ARG A 158 12.19 -2.15 -14.03
C ARG A 158 11.88 -1.83 -12.56
N ALA A 159 10.63 -1.57 -12.23
CA ALA A 159 10.20 -1.32 -10.86
C ALA A 159 10.44 -2.54 -9.96
N LEU A 160 10.15 -3.74 -10.45
CA LEU A 160 10.46 -4.99 -9.74
C LEU A 160 11.97 -5.19 -9.54
N ILE A 161 12.78 -4.91 -10.57
CA ILE A 161 14.25 -4.99 -10.50
C ILE A 161 14.79 -3.99 -9.47
N TRP A 162 14.28 -2.76 -9.47
CA TRP A 162 14.66 -1.74 -8.49
C TRP A 162 14.31 -2.18 -7.05
N LEU A 163 13.09 -2.70 -6.83
CA LEU A 163 12.70 -3.27 -5.54
C LEU A 163 13.63 -4.39 -5.10
N ALA A 164 13.97 -5.32 -5.98
CA ALA A 164 14.90 -6.40 -5.66
C ALA A 164 16.30 -5.90 -5.30
N ALA A 165 16.75 -4.80 -5.92
CA ALA A 165 18.05 -4.18 -5.63
C ALA A 165 18.08 -3.46 -4.28
N ILE A 166 16.96 -2.86 -3.84
CA ILE A 166 16.89 -2.10 -2.57
C ILE A 166 16.43 -2.94 -1.37
N GLN A 167 15.90 -4.14 -1.59
CA GLN A 167 15.44 -5.00 -0.50
C GLN A 167 16.60 -5.30 0.46
N ARG A 168 16.37 -5.08 1.75
CA ARG A 168 17.36 -5.36 2.78
C ARG A 168 17.62 -6.87 2.89
N PRO A 169 18.80 -7.30 3.36
CA PRO A 169 19.11 -8.72 3.55
C PRO A 169 18.11 -9.49 4.42
N ASP A 170 17.46 -8.80 5.36
CA ASP A 170 16.42 -9.37 6.23
C ASP A 170 15.04 -9.49 5.56
N GLY A 171 14.92 -9.17 4.26
CA GLY A 171 13.70 -9.23 3.47
C GLY A 171 12.79 -8.01 3.61
N SER A 172 13.14 -7.03 4.44
CA SER A 172 12.35 -5.81 4.61
C SER A 172 12.64 -4.75 3.55
N PHE A 173 11.68 -3.84 3.40
CA PHE A 173 11.80 -2.59 2.66
C PHE A 173 11.73 -1.42 3.66
N PRO A 174 12.33 -0.26 3.36
CA PRO A 174 12.07 0.95 4.14
C PRO A 174 10.59 1.34 4.02
N GLN A 175 10.08 2.13 4.97
CA GLN A 175 8.73 2.71 4.86
C GLN A 175 8.60 3.52 3.57
N ASN A 176 9.58 4.38 3.33
CA ASN A 176 9.80 5.06 2.07
C ASN A 176 11.29 5.37 1.89
N SER A 177 11.66 5.71 0.67
CA SER A 177 13.06 5.99 0.34
C SER A 177 13.18 7.09 -0.72
N TRP A 178 14.34 7.70 -0.77
CA TRP A 178 14.79 8.41 -1.97
C TRP A 178 14.89 7.45 -3.16
N ILE A 179 14.97 8.00 -4.37
CA ILE A 179 15.08 7.23 -5.62
C ILE A 179 16.30 6.27 -5.66
N ASP A 180 17.33 6.53 -4.85
CA ASP A 180 18.51 5.68 -4.72
C ASP A 180 18.33 4.51 -3.71
N GLY A 181 17.14 4.40 -3.09
CA GLY A 181 16.82 3.38 -2.08
C GLY A 181 17.21 3.77 -0.66
N THR A 182 17.82 4.93 -0.43
CA THR A 182 18.15 5.41 0.92
C THR A 182 16.86 5.70 1.68
N ALA A 183 16.68 5.03 2.82
CA ALA A 183 15.49 5.18 3.65
C ALA A 183 15.33 6.63 4.13
N TYR A 184 14.12 7.18 3.99
CA TYR A 184 13.76 8.46 4.59
C TYR A 184 13.08 8.21 5.95
N TRP A 185 12.01 7.40 5.95
CA TRP A 185 11.43 6.81 7.16
C TRP A 185 11.71 5.32 7.27
N SER A 186 11.70 4.82 8.51
CA SER A 186 12.13 3.46 8.88
C SER A 186 11.03 2.59 9.49
N GLY A 187 9.78 3.04 9.46
CA GLY A 187 8.63 2.23 9.88
C GLY A 187 8.56 0.90 9.13
N LEU A 188 8.12 -0.16 9.82
CA LEU A 188 7.95 -1.49 9.22
C LEU A 188 6.48 -1.73 8.88
N GLN A 189 6.18 -1.82 7.59
CA GLN A 189 4.85 -2.07 7.06
C GLN A 189 4.83 -3.41 6.34
N LEU A 190 4.06 -4.38 6.87
CA LEU A 190 4.07 -5.75 6.32
C LEU A 190 3.44 -5.81 4.92
N ASP A 191 2.50 -4.93 4.59
CA ASP A 191 1.95 -4.80 3.25
C ASP A 191 3.03 -4.40 2.24
N GLN A 192 3.92 -3.48 2.61
CA GLN A 192 5.06 -3.09 1.77
C GLN A 192 6.09 -4.21 1.58
N VAL A 193 6.18 -5.17 2.50
CA VAL A 193 6.98 -6.39 2.31
C VAL A 193 6.28 -7.40 1.40
N ALA A 194 4.95 -7.47 1.45
CA ALA A 194 4.13 -8.40 0.67
C ALA A 194 3.91 -7.96 -0.79
N LEU A 195 3.70 -6.67 -1.04
CA LEU A 195 3.34 -6.12 -2.36
C LEU A 195 4.34 -6.46 -3.49
N PRO A 196 5.68 -6.46 -3.28
CA PRO A 196 6.63 -6.89 -4.30
C PRO A 196 6.45 -8.34 -4.77
N ILE A 197 5.98 -9.25 -3.90
CA ILE A 197 5.65 -10.63 -4.28
C ILE A 197 4.47 -10.65 -5.25
N LEU A 198 3.45 -9.82 -4.99
CA LEU A 198 2.29 -9.69 -5.87
C LEU A 198 2.66 -9.12 -7.24
N LEU A 199 3.53 -8.10 -7.28
CA LEU A 199 4.04 -7.55 -8.55
C LEU A 199 4.82 -8.61 -9.34
N ALA A 200 5.71 -9.35 -8.67
CA ALA A 200 6.48 -10.43 -9.29
C ALA A 200 5.58 -11.51 -9.87
N TRP A 201 4.57 -11.95 -9.12
CA TRP A 201 3.60 -12.94 -9.58
C TRP A 201 2.77 -12.44 -10.77
N ARG A 202 2.35 -11.17 -10.77
CA ARG A 202 1.63 -10.60 -11.93
C ARG A 202 2.50 -10.59 -13.17
N LEU A 203 3.75 -10.13 -13.07
CA LEU A 203 4.67 -10.16 -14.20
C LEU A 203 4.96 -11.59 -14.68
N HIS A 204 5.07 -12.55 -13.77
CA HIS A 204 5.16 -13.97 -14.11
C HIS A 204 3.95 -14.45 -14.92
N LYS A 205 2.72 -14.17 -14.47
CA LYS A 205 1.49 -14.59 -15.19
C LYS A 205 1.26 -13.86 -16.52
N HIS A 206 1.99 -12.77 -16.77
CA HIS A 206 2.01 -12.06 -18.05
C HIS A 206 3.25 -12.37 -18.91
N ASP A 207 4.05 -13.39 -18.54
CA ASP A 207 5.31 -13.75 -19.22
C ASP A 207 6.27 -12.55 -19.38
N ALA A 208 6.26 -11.64 -18.40
CA ALA A 208 6.84 -10.29 -18.47
C ALA A 208 8.11 -10.11 -17.62
N LEU A 209 8.71 -11.21 -17.17
CA LEU A 209 9.94 -11.19 -16.37
C LEU A 209 11.22 -11.18 -17.23
N ASP A 210 11.11 -11.48 -18.52
CA ASP A 210 12.24 -11.70 -19.43
C ASP A 210 13.26 -12.69 -18.81
N LEU A 211 14.49 -12.22 -18.54
CA LEU A 211 15.56 -13.02 -17.92
C LEU A 211 15.73 -12.73 -16.41
N PHE A 212 14.88 -11.88 -15.83
CA PHE A 212 15.01 -11.49 -14.44
C PHE A 212 14.36 -12.51 -13.50
N GLU A 213 15.11 -13.03 -12.53
CA GLU A 213 14.62 -13.99 -11.54
C GLU A 213 14.42 -13.33 -10.16
N PRO A 214 13.19 -12.94 -9.78
CA PRO A 214 12.90 -12.26 -8.51
C PRO A 214 12.92 -13.19 -7.28
N ARG A 215 13.35 -14.45 -7.44
CA ARG A 215 13.22 -15.52 -6.43
C ARG A 215 13.81 -15.14 -5.08
N VAL A 216 15.02 -14.57 -5.06
CA VAL A 216 15.69 -14.18 -3.81
C VAL A 216 14.85 -13.13 -3.05
N MET A 217 14.30 -12.15 -3.77
CA MET A 217 13.45 -11.12 -3.17
C MET A 217 12.18 -11.73 -2.57
N ILE A 218 11.52 -12.62 -3.32
CA ILE A 218 10.27 -13.28 -2.90
C ILE A 218 10.50 -14.13 -1.65
N VAL A 219 11.54 -14.97 -1.66
CA VAL A 219 11.85 -15.88 -0.55
C VAL A 219 12.17 -15.10 0.72
N ARG A 220 13.00 -14.05 0.63
CA ARG A 220 13.34 -13.21 1.78
C ARG A 220 12.11 -12.48 2.33
N ALA A 221 11.28 -11.93 1.44
CA ALA A 221 10.04 -11.29 1.84
C ALA A 221 9.07 -12.28 2.53
N ALA A 222 8.87 -13.47 1.96
CA ALA A 222 8.00 -14.49 2.55
C ALA A 222 8.51 -14.95 3.93
N ALA A 223 9.81 -15.22 4.07
CA ALA A 223 10.40 -15.58 5.36
C ALA A 223 10.25 -14.45 6.39
N ARG A 224 10.46 -13.19 5.96
CA ARG A 224 10.26 -12.00 6.80
C ARG A 224 8.81 -11.89 7.27
N LEU A 225 7.84 -12.06 6.38
CA LEU A 225 6.41 -12.04 6.71
C LEU A 225 6.05 -13.13 7.74
N ILE A 226 6.57 -14.35 7.58
CA ILE A 226 6.31 -15.46 8.49
C ILE A 226 6.89 -15.20 9.89
N LEU A 227 8.10 -14.65 9.97
CA LEU A 227 8.75 -14.34 11.25
C LEU A 227 8.19 -13.09 11.93
N ARG A 228 7.57 -12.18 11.19
CA ARG A 228 7.16 -10.85 11.68
C ARG A 228 5.65 -10.65 11.78
N GLY A 229 4.85 -11.36 11.01
CA GLY A 229 3.39 -11.32 11.11
C GLY A 229 2.88 -12.03 12.37
N PRO A 230 1.57 -11.91 12.66
CA PRO A 230 0.53 -11.22 11.90
C PRO A 230 0.41 -9.70 12.17
N VAL A 231 1.04 -9.20 13.24
CA VAL A 231 0.91 -7.81 13.67
C VAL A 231 1.87 -6.90 12.89
N THR A 232 1.31 -5.89 12.22
CA THR A 232 2.10 -4.86 11.53
C THR A 232 2.47 -3.73 12.49
N ALA A 233 3.63 -3.11 12.29
CA ALA A 233 4.01 -1.93 13.10
C ALA A 233 3.29 -0.66 12.61
N GLN A 234 2.87 -0.65 11.35
CA GLN A 234 2.04 0.38 10.75
C GLN A 234 1.15 -0.28 9.70
N GLU A 235 -0.13 0.07 9.65
CA GLU A 235 -1.00 -0.23 8.51
C GLU A 235 -0.80 0.78 7.37
N ARG A 236 -1.58 0.68 6.29
CA ARG A 236 -1.36 1.40 5.03
C ARG A 236 -1.41 2.93 5.14
N TRP A 237 -2.07 3.48 6.16
CA TRP A 237 -2.08 4.91 6.44
C TRP A 237 -0.88 5.38 7.27
N GLU A 238 0.02 4.46 7.62
CA GLU A 238 1.31 4.71 8.28
C GLU A 238 1.21 5.22 9.72
N GLU A 239 0.06 4.98 10.38
CA GLU A 239 -0.27 5.64 11.65
C GLU A 239 -0.31 4.70 12.86
N ASN A 240 -0.89 3.51 12.70
CA ASN A 240 -1.17 2.62 13.84
C ASN A 240 -0.65 1.20 13.62
N SER A 241 -0.19 0.58 14.72
CA SER A 241 0.21 -0.83 14.79
C SER A 241 -0.96 -1.72 15.19
N GLY A 242 -0.91 -3.00 14.81
CA GLY A 242 -1.95 -3.96 15.16
C GLY A 242 -2.27 -4.99 14.09
N TYR A 243 -3.41 -5.65 14.28
CA TYR A 243 -4.01 -6.54 13.28
C TYR A 243 -4.89 -5.70 12.34
N SER A 244 -4.41 -5.48 11.11
CA SER A 244 -5.13 -4.72 10.09
C SER A 244 -5.73 -5.66 9.04
N PRO A 245 -7.05 -5.58 8.73
CA PRO A 245 -7.65 -6.34 7.64
C PRO A 245 -6.93 -6.12 6.31
N SER A 246 -6.56 -4.86 5.99
CA SER A 246 -5.89 -4.51 4.74
C SER A 246 -4.51 -5.15 4.66
N THR A 247 -3.68 -4.98 5.70
CA THR A 247 -2.34 -5.57 5.72
C THR A 247 -2.40 -7.10 5.68
N LEU A 248 -3.27 -7.73 6.47
CA LEU A 248 -3.43 -9.18 6.47
C LEU A 248 -3.89 -9.70 5.11
N ALA A 249 -4.80 -9.00 4.43
CA ALA A 249 -5.25 -9.38 3.10
C ALA A 249 -4.09 -9.40 2.08
N VAL A 250 -3.25 -8.36 2.07
CA VAL A 250 -2.08 -8.31 1.17
C VAL A 250 -1.08 -9.42 1.51
N VAL A 251 -0.82 -9.67 2.79
CA VAL A 251 0.11 -10.73 3.22
C VAL A 251 -0.40 -12.12 2.83
N ILE A 252 -1.67 -12.43 3.08
CA ILE A 252 -2.29 -13.72 2.71
C ILE A 252 -2.21 -13.92 1.20
N ALA A 253 -2.57 -12.90 0.41
CA ALA A 253 -2.53 -12.96 -1.04
C ALA A 253 -1.11 -13.15 -1.58
N ALA A 254 -0.13 -12.42 -1.04
CA ALA A 254 1.27 -12.53 -1.42
C ALA A 254 1.84 -13.92 -1.11
N LEU A 255 1.58 -14.46 0.07
CA LEU A 255 2.03 -15.79 0.45
C LEU A 255 1.35 -16.88 -0.41
N ALA A 256 0.07 -16.72 -0.74
CA ALA A 256 -0.62 -17.63 -1.66
C ALA A 256 0.02 -17.61 -3.07
N CYS A 257 0.39 -16.44 -3.60
CA CYS A 257 1.13 -16.32 -4.85
C CYS A 257 2.51 -16.99 -4.78
N ALA A 258 3.26 -16.74 -3.71
CA ALA A 258 4.58 -17.33 -3.52
C ALA A 258 4.52 -18.86 -3.46
N ALA A 259 3.52 -19.41 -2.76
CA ALA A 259 3.32 -20.85 -2.66
C ALA A 259 2.84 -21.49 -3.97
N ASP A 260 1.91 -20.85 -4.68
CA ASP A 260 1.46 -21.30 -6.01
C ASP A 260 2.63 -21.38 -7.00
N TRP A 261 3.40 -20.30 -7.09
CA TRP A 261 4.56 -20.25 -7.97
C TRP A 261 5.64 -21.25 -7.54
N ALA A 262 5.85 -21.46 -6.23
CA ALA A 262 6.75 -22.49 -5.74
C ALA A 262 6.33 -23.91 -6.17
N ARG A 263 5.03 -24.23 -6.21
CA ARG A 263 4.55 -25.51 -6.77
C ARG A 263 4.81 -25.61 -8.27
N GLU A 264 4.56 -24.54 -9.00
CA GLU A 264 4.78 -24.47 -10.45
C GLU A 264 6.22 -24.86 -10.83
N ILE A 265 7.20 -24.46 -10.00
CA ILE A 265 8.63 -24.78 -10.21
C ILE A 265 9.12 -26.00 -9.40
N GLY A 266 8.22 -26.81 -8.83
CA GLY A 266 8.54 -28.09 -8.18
C GLY A 266 9.05 -27.99 -6.73
N HIS A 267 8.91 -26.85 -6.05
CA HIS A 267 9.26 -26.67 -4.64
C HIS A 267 8.06 -26.92 -3.71
N ASN A 268 7.49 -28.11 -3.78
CA ASN A 268 6.25 -28.48 -3.08
C ASN A 268 6.34 -28.35 -1.56
N ASP A 269 7.44 -28.79 -0.93
CA ASP A 269 7.58 -28.71 0.53
C ASP A 269 7.58 -27.25 1.04
N ALA A 270 8.23 -26.36 0.30
CA ALA A 270 8.24 -24.92 0.60
C ALA A 270 6.85 -24.31 0.37
N ALA A 271 6.18 -24.70 -0.72
CA ALA A 271 4.82 -24.24 -1.00
C ALA A 271 3.83 -24.67 0.09
N ASP A 272 3.87 -25.93 0.51
CA ASP A 272 2.98 -26.45 1.56
C ASP A 272 3.23 -25.76 2.90
N PHE A 273 4.50 -25.44 3.20
CA PHE A 273 4.85 -24.66 4.38
C PHE A 273 4.28 -23.23 4.32
N VAL A 274 4.45 -22.52 3.21
CA VAL A 274 3.94 -21.15 3.03
C VAL A 274 2.41 -21.13 3.04
N PHE A 275 1.76 -22.09 2.37
CA PHE A 275 0.31 -22.23 2.42
C PHE A 275 -0.20 -22.52 3.83
N ALA A 276 0.47 -23.37 4.61
CA ALA A 276 0.07 -23.63 5.99
C ALA A 276 0.06 -22.35 6.85
N TYR A 277 1.03 -21.45 6.66
CA TYR A 277 1.03 -20.14 7.33
C TYR A 277 -0.07 -19.21 6.81
N ALA A 278 -0.26 -19.15 5.48
CA ALA A 278 -1.30 -18.33 4.87
C ALA A 278 -2.72 -18.79 5.28
N ASP A 279 -2.96 -20.09 5.38
CA ASP A 279 -4.22 -20.69 5.88
C ASP A 279 -4.48 -20.31 7.33
N TRP A 280 -3.44 -20.34 8.16
CA TRP A 280 -3.52 -19.93 9.55
C TRP A 280 -3.92 -18.45 9.67
N LEU A 281 -3.26 -17.56 8.92
CA LEU A 281 -3.66 -16.16 8.85
C LEU A 281 -5.12 -16.01 8.40
N ALA A 282 -5.48 -16.65 7.29
CA ALA A 282 -6.81 -16.56 6.69
C ALA A 282 -7.91 -17.08 7.63
N ALA A 283 -7.62 -18.05 8.50
CA ALA A 283 -8.59 -18.58 9.47
C ALA A 283 -8.80 -17.67 10.69
N HIS A 284 -7.86 -16.78 11.00
CA HIS A 284 -7.90 -15.92 12.19
C HIS A 284 -8.26 -14.46 11.90
N VAL A 285 -8.41 -14.07 10.62
CA VAL A 285 -8.75 -12.70 10.22
C VAL A 285 -9.95 -12.16 11.01
N GLU A 286 -11.04 -12.91 11.12
CA GLU A 286 -12.23 -12.44 11.83
C GLU A 286 -11.99 -12.32 13.33
N GLU A 287 -11.28 -13.26 13.96
CA GLU A 287 -10.94 -13.18 15.38
C GLU A 287 -10.17 -11.89 15.68
N TRP A 288 -9.21 -11.55 14.83
CA TRP A 288 -8.35 -10.41 15.06
C TRP A 288 -8.97 -9.07 14.69
N THR A 289 -9.91 -9.03 13.75
CA THR A 289 -10.28 -7.77 13.08
C THR A 289 -11.78 -7.46 13.06
N VAL A 290 -12.62 -8.28 13.69
CA VAL A 290 -14.07 -8.07 13.74
C VAL A 290 -14.49 -7.75 15.17
N THR A 291 -15.24 -6.66 15.32
CA THR A 291 -15.97 -6.42 16.57
C THR A 291 -17.28 -7.22 16.54
N THR A 292 -17.75 -7.66 17.70
CA THR A 292 -19.10 -8.22 17.92
C THR A 292 -19.95 -7.33 18.82
N ALA A 293 -19.42 -6.17 19.22
CA ALA A 293 -20.01 -5.23 20.16
C ALA A 293 -19.98 -3.79 19.61
N GLY A 294 -19.99 -3.64 18.28
CA GLY A 294 -20.01 -2.36 17.61
C GLY A 294 -21.29 -1.56 17.91
N GLU A 295 -21.14 -0.24 18.01
CA GLU A 295 -22.22 0.68 18.41
C GLU A 295 -22.43 1.85 17.44
N LEU A 296 -21.63 1.92 16.36
CA LEU A 296 -21.70 2.98 15.34
C LEU A 296 -23.03 3.00 14.58
N VAL A 297 -23.62 1.82 14.37
CA VAL A 297 -24.84 1.66 13.57
C VAL A 297 -25.79 0.71 14.30
N GLN A 298 -26.97 1.24 14.64
CA GLN A 298 -27.98 0.48 15.37
C GLN A 298 -28.37 -0.79 14.60
N GLY A 299 -28.30 -1.94 15.26
CA GLY A 299 -28.67 -3.24 14.69
C GLY A 299 -27.53 -3.98 13.97
N ILE A 300 -26.34 -3.39 13.83
CA ILE A 300 -25.17 -4.00 13.16
C ILE A 300 -23.96 -4.04 14.11
N PRO A 301 -24.01 -4.85 15.19
CA PRO A 301 -22.93 -4.91 16.16
C PRO A 301 -21.69 -5.65 15.66
N ARG A 302 -21.82 -6.41 14.57
CA ARG A 302 -20.74 -7.22 14.00
C ARG A 302 -20.26 -6.59 12.70
N HIS A 303 -19.01 -6.13 12.66
CA HIS A 303 -18.38 -5.58 11.46
C HIS A 303 -16.84 -5.57 11.60
N TYR A 304 -16.14 -5.45 10.48
CA TYR A 304 -14.69 -5.23 10.48
C TYR A 304 -14.35 -3.85 11.03
N ILE A 305 -13.34 -3.80 11.90
CA ILE A 305 -12.77 -2.55 12.41
C ILE A 305 -11.56 -2.16 11.56
N ARG A 306 -11.12 -0.89 11.62
CA ARG A 306 -9.93 -0.42 10.88
C ARG A 306 -8.69 -1.25 11.25
N ILE A 307 -8.44 -1.37 12.55
CA ILE A 307 -7.28 -2.07 13.10
C ILE A 307 -7.54 -2.41 14.56
N ASN A 308 -7.15 -3.62 14.97
CA ASN A 308 -7.11 -4.01 16.38
C ASN A 308 -5.72 -3.68 16.95
N PRO A 309 -5.59 -2.62 17.77
CA PRO A 309 -4.28 -2.09 18.15
C PRO A 309 -3.54 -3.06 19.07
N THR A 310 -2.28 -3.31 18.71
CA THR A 310 -1.42 -4.25 19.40
C THR A 310 0.02 -3.78 19.28
N ASP A 311 0.80 -3.83 20.37
CA ASP A 311 2.23 -3.48 20.34
C ASP A 311 2.97 -4.39 19.35
N PRO A 312 3.69 -3.85 18.35
CA PRO A 312 4.38 -4.68 17.37
C PRO A 312 5.64 -5.37 17.89
N ASN A 313 6.20 -4.95 19.03
CA ASN A 313 7.36 -5.56 19.67
C ASN A 313 6.94 -6.62 20.70
N GLU A 314 5.81 -6.40 21.38
CA GLU A 314 5.24 -7.34 22.35
C GLU A 314 3.77 -7.63 22.03
N PRO A 315 3.48 -8.27 20.88
CA PRO A 315 2.09 -8.37 20.45
C PRO A 315 1.30 -9.30 21.36
N ASP A 316 0.10 -8.86 21.73
CA ASP A 316 -0.89 -9.72 22.37
C ASP A 316 -1.52 -10.64 21.31
N PRO A 317 -1.26 -11.96 21.35
CA PRO A 317 -1.88 -12.91 20.43
C PRO A 317 -3.39 -13.08 20.64
N HIS A 318 -3.95 -12.50 21.70
CA HIS A 318 -5.36 -12.62 22.11
C HIS A 318 -6.03 -11.25 22.31
N ALA A 319 -5.54 -10.21 21.62
CA ALA A 319 -6.09 -8.87 21.69
C ALA A 319 -7.59 -8.87 21.31
N ASP A 320 -8.46 -8.51 22.26
CA ASP A 320 -9.91 -8.46 22.02
C ASP A 320 -10.31 -7.14 21.35
N ALA A 321 -10.70 -7.24 20.08
CA ALA A 321 -11.15 -6.11 19.25
C ALA A 321 -12.29 -5.29 19.89
N ASN A 322 -13.07 -5.89 20.81
CA ASN A 322 -14.16 -5.20 21.49
C ASN A 322 -13.70 -4.28 22.62
N THR A 323 -12.53 -4.51 23.21
CA THR A 323 -12.10 -3.79 24.44
C THR A 323 -10.92 -2.87 24.23
N GLN A 324 -10.20 -3.01 23.11
CA GLN A 324 -9.06 -2.16 22.81
C GLN A 324 -9.40 -0.69 22.60
N MET A 325 -8.44 0.18 22.93
CA MET A 325 -8.48 1.62 22.68
C MET A 325 -7.43 1.99 21.63
N LEU A 326 -7.79 2.87 20.70
CA LEU A 326 -6.95 3.33 19.59
C LEU A 326 -6.72 4.84 19.70
N GLN A 327 -5.45 5.25 19.71
CA GLN A 327 -5.05 6.65 19.53
C GLN A 327 -4.97 6.95 18.02
N ILE A 328 -5.83 7.82 17.54
CA ILE A 328 -5.81 8.30 16.16
C ILE A 328 -4.77 9.41 16.02
N ALA A 329 -4.01 9.36 14.93
CA ALA A 329 -3.00 10.36 14.59
C ALA A 329 -3.62 11.72 14.25
N ASN A 330 -2.77 12.73 14.00
CA ASN A 330 -3.15 14.01 13.40
C ASN A 330 -4.26 14.77 14.18
N GLY A 331 -4.29 14.60 15.51
CA GLY A 331 -5.28 15.23 16.39
C GLY A 331 -6.63 14.50 16.50
N GLY A 332 -6.76 13.29 15.96
CA GLY A 332 -8.03 12.54 15.97
C GLY A 332 -8.49 12.03 17.35
N GLY A 333 -7.61 12.02 18.37
CA GLY A 333 -7.95 11.65 19.74
C GLY A 333 -7.97 10.13 20.01
N VAL A 334 -8.43 9.74 21.21
CA VAL A 334 -8.48 8.33 21.64
C VAL A 334 -9.92 7.81 21.59
N HIS A 335 -10.13 6.65 20.97
CA HIS A 335 -11.45 6.05 20.77
C HIS A 335 -11.40 4.54 21.02
N PRO A 336 -12.53 3.90 21.37
CA PRO A 336 -12.62 2.44 21.30
C PRO A 336 -12.32 1.95 19.88
N ALA A 337 -11.43 0.96 19.73
CA ALA A 337 -11.03 0.44 18.42
C ALA A 337 -12.23 -0.11 17.63
N ARG A 338 -13.19 -0.73 18.34
CA ARG A 338 -14.49 -1.18 17.80
C ARG A 338 -15.34 -0.09 17.16
N ASN A 339 -15.05 1.19 17.43
CA ASN A 339 -15.76 2.33 16.88
C ASN A 339 -14.94 3.07 15.82
N ILE A 340 -13.80 2.53 15.38
CA ILE A 340 -13.02 3.08 14.27
C ILE A 340 -13.13 2.12 13.09
N VAL A 341 -13.78 2.58 12.03
CA VAL A 341 -14.05 1.80 10.83
C VAL A 341 -13.40 2.44 9.61
N GLY A 342 -13.08 1.61 8.63
CA GLY A 342 -12.42 2.01 7.38
C GLY A 342 -12.71 1.01 6.27
N GLY A 343 -12.40 1.38 5.03
CA GLY A 343 -12.52 0.49 3.86
C GLY A 343 -11.50 -0.65 3.82
N ASP A 344 -10.68 -0.82 4.86
CA ASP A 344 -9.53 -1.73 4.89
C ASP A 344 -9.90 -3.20 4.64
N PHE A 345 -11.09 -3.63 5.08
CA PHE A 345 -11.57 -4.99 4.84
C PHE A 345 -11.90 -5.28 3.37
N LEU A 346 -12.11 -4.25 2.54
CA LEU A 346 -12.38 -4.42 1.11
C LEU A 346 -11.23 -5.15 0.41
N HIS A 347 -10.02 -5.06 0.94
CA HIS A 347 -8.86 -5.80 0.41
C HIS A 347 -9.03 -7.33 0.54
N LEU A 348 -9.75 -7.81 1.55
CA LEU A 348 -10.08 -9.24 1.67
C LEU A 348 -10.92 -9.71 0.47
N VAL A 349 -11.83 -8.88 -0.03
CA VAL A 349 -12.61 -9.19 -1.23
C VAL A 349 -11.77 -8.94 -2.49
N ARG A 350 -11.08 -7.80 -2.58
CA ARG A 350 -10.25 -7.38 -3.71
C ARG A 350 -9.24 -8.45 -4.11
N TYR A 351 -8.58 -9.07 -3.14
CA TYR A 351 -7.57 -10.11 -3.36
C TYR A 351 -8.13 -11.54 -3.38
N GLY A 352 -9.45 -11.72 -3.26
CA GLY A 352 -10.11 -13.04 -3.36
C GLY A 352 -10.02 -13.89 -2.09
N ILE A 353 -9.93 -13.30 -0.91
CA ILE A 353 -9.84 -14.02 0.38
C ILE A 353 -11.22 -14.20 1.02
N ARG A 354 -12.14 -13.27 0.76
CA ARG A 354 -13.54 -13.31 1.20
C ARG A 354 -14.49 -13.08 0.04
N ARG A 355 -15.71 -13.59 0.20
CA ARG A 355 -16.79 -13.38 -0.75
C ARG A 355 -17.37 -11.97 -0.60
N PRO A 356 -17.75 -11.32 -1.71
CA PRO A 356 -18.35 -9.98 -1.67
C PRO A 356 -19.74 -9.97 -1.01
N ASP A 357 -20.43 -11.11 -1.01
CA ASP A 357 -21.76 -11.33 -0.45
C ASP A 357 -21.74 -12.10 0.89
N ASP A 358 -20.57 -12.20 1.53
CA ASP A 358 -20.50 -12.66 2.92
C ASP A 358 -21.29 -11.69 3.82
N PRO A 359 -22.19 -12.18 4.70
CA PRO A 359 -22.99 -11.30 5.58
C PRO A 359 -22.14 -10.32 6.38
N LEU A 360 -20.96 -10.72 6.87
CA LEU A 360 -20.06 -9.84 7.62
C LEU A 360 -19.50 -8.73 6.73
N VAL A 361 -19.17 -9.04 5.47
CA VAL A 361 -18.70 -8.06 4.50
C VAL A 361 -19.83 -7.07 4.22
N CYS A 362 -21.04 -7.54 3.95
CA CYS A 362 -22.23 -6.69 3.72
C CYS A 362 -22.54 -5.78 4.92
N ASP A 363 -22.55 -6.33 6.14
CA ASP A 363 -22.73 -5.56 7.38
C ASP A 363 -21.67 -4.46 7.50
N SER A 364 -20.42 -4.78 7.18
CA SER A 364 -19.31 -3.83 7.23
C SER A 364 -19.42 -2.73 6.17
N ILE A 365 -19.93 -3.06 4.97
CA ILE A 365 -20.23 -2.08 3.90
C ILE A 365 -21.26 -1.06 4.41
N GLU A 366 -22.35 -1.56 4.98
CA GLU A 366 -23.43 -0.70 5.50
C GLU A 366 -22.93 0.22 6.62
N VAL A 367 -22.04 -0.28 7.49
CA VAL A 367 -21.39 0.52 8.53
C VAL A 367 -20.53 1.62 7.94
N ILE A 368 -19.60 1.30 7.03
CA ILE A 368 -18.71 2.32 6.46
C ILE A 368 -19.46 3.32 5.58
N ASP A 369 -20.55 2.93 4.92
CA ASP A 369 -21.35 3.85 4.13
C ASP A 369 -22.11 4.85 5.01
N ARG A 370 -22.59 4.43 6.19
CA ARG A 370 -23.23 5.36 7.14
C ARG A 370 -22.25 6.30 7.83
N VAL A 371 -21.01 5.88 8.02
CA VAL A 371 -20.03 6.59 8.84
C VAL A 371 -19.06 7.43 8.01
N LEU A 372 -18.65 6.96 6.83
CA LEU A 372 -17.53 7.52 6.07
C LEU A 372 -17.90 8.09 4.70
N LYS A 373 -19.08 7.75 4.18
CA LYS A 373 -19.51 8.20 2.84
C LYS A 373 -19.99 9.65 2.89
N HIS A 374 -19.57 10.42 1.91
CA HIS A 374 -20.10 11.74 1.62
C HIS A 374 -20.63 11.77 0.19
N ASP A 375 -21.86 12.23 0.01
CA ASP A 375 -22.41 12.53 -1.31
C ASP A 375 -21.87 13.91 -1.77
N LEU A 376 -21.09 13.90 -2.84
CA LEU A 376 -20.48 15.08 -3.47
C LEU A 376 -21.17 15.37 -4.82
N PRO A 377 -21.05 16.59 -5.38
CA PRO A 377 -21.69 16.93 -6.64
C PRO A 377 -21.37 15.99 -7.82
N GLN A 378 -20.17 15.43 -7.83
CA GLN A 378 -19.64 14.50 -8.83
C GLN A 378 -20.07 13.05 -8.61
N GLY A 379 -20.50 12.70 -7.39
CA GLY A 379 -20.74 11.33 -6.96
C GLY A 379 -20.23 11.06 -5.53
N PRO A 380 -20.32 9.82 -5.06
CA PRO A 380 -19.94 9.49 -3.69
C PRO A 380 -18.42 9.43 -3.48
N GLY A 381 -17.96 10.02 -2.38
CA GLY A 381 -16.60 9.89 -1.86
C GLY A 381 -16.59 9.26 -0.47
N TRP A 382 -15.48 8.65 -0.07
CA TRP A 382 -15.29 8.09 1.27
C TRP A 382 -14.06 8.66 1.93
N ARG A 383 -14.13 8.88 3.25
CA ARG A 383 -12.96 9.16 4.10
C ARG A 383 -12.21 7.87 4.42
N ARG A 384 -10.93 7.97 4.79
CA ARG A 384 -10.08 6.82 5.16
C ARG A 384 -10.68 6.02 6.32
N TYR A 385 -11.04 6.73 7.39
CA TYR A 385 -11.68 6.23 8.59
C TYR A 385 -12.26 7.40 9.40
N ASN A 386 -13.12 7.14 10.39
CA ASN A 386 -13.73 8.20 11.20
C ASN A 386 -12.74 8.81 12.19
N HIS A 387 -12.86 10.11 12.44
CA HIS A 387 -11.92 10.93 13.23
C HIS A 387 -10.52 11.11 12.61
N ASP A 388 -10.36 10.75 11.33
CA ASP A 388 -9.17 11.09 10.57
C ASP A 388 -8.88 12.60 10.60
N GLY A 389 -7.65 12.97 10.98
CA GLY A 389 -7.19 14.34 11.06
C GLY A 389 -6.23 14.77 9.94
N TYR A 390 -5.90 13.89 9.00
CA TYR A 390 -4.95 14.19 7.91
C TYR A 390 -5.64 14.91 6.75
N GLY A 391 -5.81 16.21 6.88
CA GLY A 391 -6.38 17.03 5.80
C GLY A 391 -6.53 18.49 6.19
N GLN A 392 -6.99 19.31 5.24
CA GLN A 392 -7.33 20.72 5.48
C GLN A 392 -8.15 20.90 6.76
N ARG A 393 -7.88 21.99 7.49
CA ARG A 393 -8.70 22.42 8.62
C ARG A 393 -10.10 22.84 8.16
N GLU A 394 -11.03 22.96 9.10
CA GLU A 394 -12.43 23.32 8.79
C GLU A 394 -12.59 24.71 8.18
N ASP A 395 -11.68 25.64 8.49
CA ASP A 395 -11.63 26.98 7.90
C ASP A 395 -10.93 27.02 6.52
N GLY A 396 -10.50 25.86 6.02
CA GLY A 396 -9.80 25.72 4.74
C GLY A 396 -8.30 26.00 4.82
N SER A 397 -7.74 26.31 6.00
CA SER A 397 -6.30 26.48 6.14
C SER A 397 -5.55 25.17 5.86
N ALA A 398 -4.29 25.30 5.44
CA ALA A 398 -3.38 24.19 5.23
C ALA A 398 -3.23 23.29 6.47
N TYR A 399 -3.00 22.01 6.22
CA TYR A 399 -2.66 21.04 7.26
C TYR A 399 -1.23 21.29 7.79
N ASP A 400 -1.08 21.28 9.10
CA ASP A 400 0.19 21.55 9.80
C ASP A 400 0.56 20.45 10.82
N GLY A 401 -0.10 19.29 10.75
CA GLY A 401 0.00 18.22 11.75
C GLY A 401 -1.34 17.89 12.42
N THR A 402 -2.34 18.77 12.29
CA THR A 402 -3.72 18.51 12.74
C THR A 402 -4.74 19.09 11.77
N GLY A 403 -5.87 18.42 11.61
CA GLY A 403 -6.91 18.87 10.68
C GLY A 403 -8.11 17.93 10.63
N VAL A 404 -8.73 17.84 9.45
CA VAL A 404 -9.84 16.92 9.19
C VAL A 404 -9.57 16.21 7.87
N GLY A 405 -9.43 14.89 7.93
CA GLY A 405 -9.29 14.04 6.76
C GLY A 405 -10.52 14.14 5.85
N ARG A 406 -10.28 14.24 4.55
CA ARG A 406 -11.33 14.46 3.54
C ARG A 406 -11.59 13.20 2.73
N CYS A 407 -12.44 13.28 1.71
CA CYS A 407 -12.71 12.14 0.83
C CYS A 407 -11.54 11.87 -0.11
N TRP A 408 -11.23 10.58 -0.32
CA TRP A 408 -10.14 10.14 -1.18
C TRP A 408 -10.67 9.47 -2.46
N PRO A 409 -10.27 9.93 -3.67
CA PRO A 409 -10.67 9.27 -4.92
C PRO A 409 -10.30 7.79 -4.99
N ILE A 410 -9.18 7.37 -4.38
CA ILE A 410 -8.82 5.94 -4.32
C ILE A 410 -9.90 5.10 -3.63
N LEU A 411 -10.61 5.63 -2.63
CA LEU A 411 -11.61 4.85 -1.89
C LEU A 411 -12.92 4.69 -2.67
N THR A 412 -13.25 5.66 -3.53
CA THR A 412 -14.29 5.50 -4.55
C THR A 412 -13.91 4.39 -5.53
N GLY A 413 -12.63 4.29 -5.91
CA GLY A 413 -12.09 3.21 -6.74
C GLY A 413 -12.14 1.84 -6.06
N GLU A 414 -11.71 1.75 -4.79
CA GLU A 414 -11.76 0.53 -3.99
C GLU A 414 -13.20 0.03 -3.81
N ARG A 415 -14.14 0.96 -3.58
CA ARG A 415 -15.58 0.65 -3.59
C ARG A 415 -15.99 0.12 -4.96
N GLY A 416 -15.55 0.72 -6.06
CA GLY A 416 -15.85 0.26 -7.42
C GLY A 416 -15.44 -1.19 -7.67
N HIS A 417 -14.26 -1.60 -7.23
CA HIS A 417 -13.84 -2.99 -7.32
C HIS A 417 -14.74 -3.94 -6.48
N TYR A 418 -15.19 -3.49 -5.30
CA TYR A 418 -16.14 -4.26 -4.50
C TYR A 418 -17.51 -4.37 -5.19
N GLU A 419 -18.05 -3.29 -5.74
CA GLU A 419 -19.33 -3.28 -6.47
C GLU A 419 -19.29 -4.27 -7.64
N LEU A 420 -18.19 -4.25 -8.41
CA LEU A 420 -17.95 -5.22 -9.48
C LEU A 420 -17.91 -6.66 -8.96
N ALA A 421 -17.15 -6.92 -7.91
CA ALA A 421 -17.06 -8.26 -7.32
C ALA A 421 -18.45 -8.74 -6.84
N ALA A 422 -19.27 -7.83 -6.33
CA ALA A 422 -20.64 -8.09 -5.89
C ALA A 422 -21.68 -8.15 -7.05
N GLY A 423 -21.22 -8.14 -8.31
CA GLY A 423 -22.07 -8.31 -9.49
C GLY A 423 -22.78 -7.04 -9.96
N ARG A 424 -22.32 -5.86 -9.56
CA ARG A 424 -22.90 -4.55 -9.94
C ARG A 424 -21.95 -3.81 -10.89
N ASP A 425 -22.49 -2.93 -11.74
CA ASP A 425 -21.66 -2.17 -12.69
C ASP A 425 -20.90 -1.04 -11.97
N PRO A 426 -19.55 -1.03 -11.99
CA PRO A 426 -18.77 0.02 -11.35
C PRO A 426 -18.72 1.33 -12.15
N LYS A 427 -19.33 1.43 -13.35
CA LYS A 427 -19.29 2.65 -14.18
C LYS A 427 -19.57 3.94 -13.42
N PRO A 428 -20.61 4.03 -12.57
CA PRO A 428 -20.91 5.29 -11.88
C PRO A 428 -19.74 5.77 -11.00
N LEU A 429 -18.95 4.86 -10.45
CA LEU A 429 -17.78 5.17 -9.64
C LEU A 429 -16.57 5.52 -10.50
N ILE A 430 -16.43 4.93 -11.69
CA ILE A 430 -15.47 5.38 -12.71
C ILE A 430 -15.78 6.84 -13.10
N THR A 431 -17.04 7.15 -13.41
CA THR A 431 -17.49 8.52 -13.71
C THR A 431 -17.19 9.48 -12.57
N THR A 432 -17.47 9.06 -11.32
CA THR A 432 -17.18 9.88 -10.13
C THR A 432 -15.70 10.25 -10.03
N ILE A 433 -14.79 9.30 -10.32
CA ILE A 433 -13.35 9.55 -10.27
C ILE A 433 -12.92 10.46 -11.43
N GLU A 434 -13.43 10.24 -12.64
CA GLU A 434 -13.21 11.13 -13.80
C GLU A 434 -13.61 12.58 -13.45
N ASP A 435 -14.76 12.78 -12.80
CA ASP A 435 -15.28 14.09 -12.43
C ASP A 435 -14.55 14.73 -11.22
N PHE A 436 -13.80 13.96 -10.43
CA PHE A 436 -12.90 14.48 -9.38
C PHE A 436 -11.61 15.07 -9.95
N SER A 437 -11.29 14.81 -11.21
CA SER A 437 -10.11 15.37 -11.87
C SER A 437 -10.20 16.90 -11.99
N ASN A 438 -9.04 17.56 -12.02
CA ASN A 438 -8.99 18.99 -12.32
C ASN A 438 -9.10 19.23 -13.84
N GLN A 439 -9.08 20.50 -14.28
CA GLN A 439 -9.14 20.85 -15.71
C GLN A 439 -8.00 20.22 -16.56
N GLY A 440 -6.87 19.89 -15.95
CA GLY A 440 -5.75 19.21 -16.60
C GLY A 440 -5.80 17.69 -16.53
N GLY A 441 -6.87 17.10 -15.98
CA GLY A 441 -7.04 15.66 -15.78
C GLY A 441 -6.13 15.08 -14.71
N MET A 442 -5.74 15.85 -13.68
CA MET A 442 -4.96 15.34 -12.55
C MET A 442 -5.90 14.85 -11.46
N LEU A 443 -5.75 13.59 -11.05
CA LEU A 443 -6.44 13.02 -9.90
C LEU A 443 -5.66 13.33 -8.62
N THR A 444 -6.38 13.82 -7.61
CA THR A 444 -5.81 14.22 -6.32
C THR A 444 -5.84 13.09 -5.29
N GLU A 445 -5.08 13.25 -4.22
CA GLU A 445 -5.24 12.47 -2.99
C GLU A 445 -6.58 12.73 -2.31
N GLN A 446 -6.99 14.01 -2.18
CA GLN A 446 -8.15 14.40 -1.38
C GLN A 446 -9.00 15.45 -2.08
N VAL A 447 -10.33 15.23 -2.06
CA VAL A 447 -11.34 16.20 -2.48
C VAL A 447 -12.06 16.80 -1.29
N TRP A 448 -12.41 18.07 -1.37
CA TRP A 448 -13.07 18.79 -0.28
C TRP A 448 -14.50 18.29 -0.06
N ASP A 449 -14.82 17.83 1.14
CA ASP A 449 -16.14 17.28 1.49
C ASP A 449 -16.93 18.14 2.48
N GLY A 450 -16.39 19.30 2.85
CA GLY A 450 -17.01 20.27 3.73
C GLY A 450 -17.93 21.27 3.02
N PRO A 451 -18.45 22.26 3.75
CA PRO A 451 -19.15 23.42 3.18
C PRO A 451 -18.25 24.19 2.22
N GLU A 452 -18.81 24.85 1.20
CA GLU A 452 -18.01 25.69 0.30
C GLU A 452 -17.38 26.89 1.03
N LEU A 453 -16.08 27.13 0.78
CA LEU A 453 -15.33 28.25 1.36
C LEU A 453 -14.63 29.05 0.25
N PRO A 454 -15.31 30.04 -0.36
CA PRO A 454 -14.73 30.82 -1.46
C PRO A 454 -13.43 31.56 -1.10
N HIS A 455 -13.32 32.05 0.14
CA HIS A 455 -12.14 32.77 0.63
C HIS A 455 -10.89 31.87 0.72
N ALA A 456 -11.08 30.57 0.97
CA ALA A 456 -10.02 29.56 1.01
C ALA A 456 -9.91 28.75 -0.29
N ARG A 457 -10.67 29.11 -1.33
CA ARG A 457 -10.78 28.38 -2.61
C ARG A 457 -11.17 26.91 -2.45
N MET A 458 -11.87 26.55 -1.38
CA MET A 458 -12.36 25.19 -1.16
C MET A 458 -13.77 25.04 -1.74
N LYS A 459 -13.89 24.24 -2.79
CA LYS A 459 -15.16 23.93 -3.45
C LYS A 459 -15.48 22.46 -3.24
N ARG A 460 -16.73 22.14 -2.89
CA ARG A 460 -17.15 20.77 -2.59
C ARG A 460 -16.93 19.83 -3.79
N GLY A 461 -16.26 18.71 -3.55
CA GLY A 461 -15.85 17.72 -4.53
C GLY A 461 -14.68 18.13 -5.44
N CYS A 462 -14.09 19.32 -5.24
CA CYS A 462 -12.86 19.72 -5.93
C CYS A 462 -11.61 19.38 -5.11
N PRO A 463 -10.43 19.31 -5.76
CA PRO A 463 -9.18 19.04 -5.07
C PRO A 463 -8.90 19.99 -3.91
N THR A 464 -8.33 19.42 -2.85
CA THR A 464 -7.77 20.18 -1.73
C THR A 464 -6.30 20.55 -2.03
N GLY A 465 -5.58 21.07 -1.03
CA GLY A 465 -4.12 21.27 -1.07
C GLY A 465 -3.30 20.01 -0.77
N ALA A 466 -3.93 18.84 -0.63
CA ALA A 466 -3.22 17.56 -0.58
C ALA A 466 -2.49 17.25 -1.90
N ALA A 467 -1.80 16.09 -1.98
CA ALA A 467 -1.02 15.74 -3.15
C ALA A 467 -1.85 15.76 -4.46
N MET A 468 -1.32 16.38 -5.51
CA MET A 468 -1.91 16.34 -6.85
C MET A 468 -0.83 16.54 -7.93
N PRO A 469 -0.70 15.62 -8.91
CA PRO A 469 -1.45 14.34 -9.01
C PRO A 469 -1.00 13.33 -7.94
N LEU A 470 -1.87 12.42 -7.50
CA LEU A 470 -1.47 11.24 -6.74
C LEU A 470 -1.39 10.03 -7.67
N CYS A 471 -0.21 9.41 -7.81
CA CYS A 471 -0.04 8.23 -8.67
C CYS A 471 -0.96 7.09 -8.28
N TRP A 472 -1.19 6.86 -6.98
CA TRP A 472 -2.12 5.84 -6.51
C TRP A 472 -3.56 6.12 -6.99
N SER A 473 -4.05 7.37 -6.96
CA SER A 473 -5.37 7.71 -7.53
C SER A 473 -5.48 7.37 -9.01
N HIS A 474 -4.47 7.70 -9.81
CA HIS A 474 -4.42 7.33 -11.23
C HIS A 474 -4.31 5.80 -11.44
N ALA A 475 -3.54 5.12 -10.61
CA ALA A 475 -3.38 3.67 -10.68
C ALA A 475 -4.67 2.91 -10.34
N GLU A 476 -5.39 3.37 -9.32
CA GLU A 476 -6.66 2.81 -8.91
C GLU A 476 -7.72 2.99 -10.02
N TYR A 477 -7.82 4.19 -10.60
CA TYR A 477 -8.70 4.47 -11.73
C TYR A 477 -8.43 3.55 -12.92
N VAL A 478 -7.17 3.48 -13.38
CA VAL A 478 -6.74 2.61 -14.50
C VAL A 478 -7.12 1.15 -14.24
N SER A 479 -6.88 0.67 -13.03
CA SER A 479 -7.16 -0.71 -12.65
C SER A 479 -8.66 -1.00 -12.56
N LEU A 480 -9.48 -0.03 -12.15
CA LEU A 480 -10.93 -0.16 -12.11
C LEU A 480 -11.53 -0.21 -13.52
N VAL A 481 -11.05 0.64 -14.43
CA VAL A 481 -11.43 0.60 -15.85
C VAL A 481 -11.11 -0.77 -16.45
N ARG A 482 -9.89 -1.28 -16.21
CA ARG A 482 -9.51 -2.64 -16.63
C ARG A 482 -10.43 -3.70 -16.03
N SER A 483 -10.73 -3.59 -14.74
CA SER A 483 -11.56 -4.57 -14.05
C SER A 483 -12.99 -4.61 -14.60
N ARG A 484 -13.54 -3.44 -14.91
CA ARG A 484 -14.86 -3.32 -15.55
C ARG A 484 -14.88 -4.02 -16.91
N HIS A 485 -13.86 -3.77 -17.73
CA HIS A 485 -13.70 -4.42 -19.02
C HIS A 485 -13.66 -5.94 -18.91
N ASP A 486 -12.85 -6.47 -17.99
CA ASP A 486 -12.70 -7.92 -17.78
C ASP A 486 -13.93 -8.55 -17.08
N GLY A 487 -14.83 -7.76 -16.50
CA GLY A 487 -15.94 -8.25 -15.67
C GLY A 487 -15.49 -8.88 -14.33
N VAL A 488 -14.23 -8.70 -13.96
CA VAL A 488 -13.62 -9.24 -12.74
C VAL A 488 -12.57 -8.26 -12.21
N CYS A 489 -12.44 -8.18 -10.89
CA CYS A 489 -11.40 -7.36 -10.28
C CYS A 489 -10.00 -7.78 -10.77
N PHE A 490 -9.30 -6.88 -11.48
CA PHE A 490 -7.93 -7.08 -11.96
C PHE A 490 -6.97 -7.42 -10.81
N HIS A 491 -7.24 -6.88 -9.62
CA HIS A 491 -6.45 -7.15 -8.42
C HIS A 491 -6.71 -8.51 -7.77
N ARG A 492 -7.71 -9.29 -8.23
CA ARG A 492 -7.96 -10.63 -7.69
C ARG A 492 -6.72 -11.49 -7.84
N VAL A 493 -6.39 -12.23 -6.80
CA VAL A 493 -5.28 -13.17 -6.77
C VAL A 493 -5.86 -14.57 -6.87
N ASP A 494 -5.76 -15.18 -8.04
CA ASP A 494 -6.42 -16.46 -8.30
C ASP A 494 -5.98 -17.58 -7.35
N PRO A 495 -4.70 -17.74 -6.96
CA PRO A 495 -4.32 -18.72 -5.94
C PRO A 495 -5.05 -18.55 -4.60
N ALA A 496 -5.27 -17.31 -4.17
CA ALA A 496 -6.02 -17.02 -2.95
C ALA A 496 -7.52 -17.28 -3.14
N TYR A 497 -8.09 -16.80 -4.26
CA TYR A 497 -9.50 -17.00 -4.60
C TYR A 497 -9.88 -18.49 -4.69
N GLN A 498 -9.08 -19.28 -5.38
CA GLN A 498 -9.31 -20.71 -5.49
C GLN A 498 -9.25 -21.41 -4.13
N ARG A 499 -8.34 -20.97 -3.25
CA ARG A 499 -8.06 -21.63 -1.96
C ARG A 499 -9.01 -21.22 -0.84
N TYR A 500 -9.50 -20.00 -0.84
CA TYR A 500 -10.28 -19.45 0.29
C TYR A 500 -11.75 -19.20 -0.06
N VAL A 501 -12.10 -19.06 -1.33
CA VAL A 501 -13.48 -18.81 -1.78
C VAL A 501 -14.05 -20.01 -2.54
N VAL A 502 -13.37 -20.51 -3.56
CA VAL A 502 -13.91 -21.58 -4.42
C VAL A 502 -13.81 -22.95 -3.75
N ASN A 503 -12.62 -23.30 -3.24
CA ASN A 503 -12.35 -24.58 -2.58
C ASN A 503 -11.74 -24.33 -1.19
N PRO A 504 -12.53 -23.85 -0.21
CA PRO A 504 -12.02 -23.45 1.10
C PRO A 504 -11.21 -24.57 1.77
N VAL A 505 -9.92 -24.32 2.00
CA VAL A 505 -9.03 -25.25 2.70
C VAL A 505 -9.09 -24.99 4.21
N PRO A 506 -9.36 -26.02 5.04
CA PRO A 506 -9.40 -25.83 6.48
C PRO A 506 -7.99 -25.61 7.05
N ASN A 507 -7.85 -24.65 7.96
CA ASN A 507 -6.61 -24.48 8.72
C ASN A 507 -6.32 -25.75 9.55
N ARG A 508 -5.08 -26.24 9.50
CA ARG A 508 -4.61 -27.41 10.24
C ARG A 508 -3.62 -27.07 11.36
N PHE A 509 -3.07 -25.86 11.36
CA PHE A 509 -1.97 -25.46 12.21
C PHE A 509 -2.35 -24.32 13.14
N GLU A 510 -1.72 -24.29 14.30
CA GLU A 510 -1.56 -23.05 15.07
C GLU A 510 -0.09 -22.68 15.08
N ILE A 511 0.19 -21.43 14.74
CA ILE A 511 1.56 -20.96 14.56
C ILE A 511 2.04 -20.27 15.82
N TRP A 512 3.23 -20.67 16.27
CA TRP A 512 3.98 -20.00 17.32
C TRP A 512 5.32 -19.53 16.74
N THR A 513 5.65 -18.27 17.01
CA THR A 513 6.98 -17.70 16.74
C THR A 513 7.44 -16.91 17.96
N LEU A 514 8.72 -16.57 18.05
CA LEU A 514 9.21 -15.67 19.11
C LEU A 514 8.44 -14.34 19.13
N ARG A 515 8.04 -13.84 17.96
CA ARG A 515 7.27 -12.60 17.85
C ARG A 515 5.79 -12.80 18.14
N TYR A 516 5.23 -14.00 17.93
CA TYR A 516 3.83 -14.31 18.20
C TYR A 516 3.74 -15.46 19.23
N PRO A 517 3.97 -15.17 20.53
CA PRO A 517 4.00 -16.18 21.57
C PRO A 517 2.59 -16.57 22.03
N MET A 518 1.83 -17.24 21.16
CA MET A 518 0.45 -17.68 21.43
C MET A 518 0.36 -18.46 22.76
N ARG A 519 -0.62 -18.10 23.59
CA ARG A 519 -0.80 -18.64 24.96
C ARG A 519 -1.91 -19.68 25.12
N ARG A 520 -2.82 -19.79 24.15
CA ARG A 520 -3.93 -20.74 24.14
C ARG A 520 -4.21 -21.17 22.70
N MET A 521 -4.63 -22.42 22.53
CA MET A 521 -5.08 -22.95 21.24
C MET A 521 -6.15 -24.01 21.41
N SER A 522 -6.97 -24.20 20.40
CA SER A 522 -7.96 -25.27 20.37
C SER A 522 -7.29 -26.64 20.16
N ARG A 523 -7.80 -27.68 20.82
CA ARG A 523 -7.37 -29.06 20.59
C ARG A 523 -7.61 -29.51 19.12
N GLY A 524 -6.71 -30.35 18.61
CA GLY A 524 -6.88 -31.04 17.32
C GLY A 524 -6.15 -30.39 16.15
N LYS A 525 -5.53 -29.23 16.36
CA LYS A 525 -4.58 -28.61 15.42
C LYS A 525 -3.15 -29.10 15.69
N ILE A 526 -2.26 -28.90 14.73
CA ILE A 526 -0.82 -29.11 14.93
C ILE A 526 -0.22 -27.78 15.40
N LEU A 527 0.39 -27.76 16.58
CA LEU A 527 1.18 -26.61 17.00
C LEU A 527 2.48 -26.62 16.20
N ARG A 528 2.76 -25.55 15.47
CA ARG A 528 3.99 -25.37 14.70
C ARG A 528 4.80 -24.23 15.27
N ILE A 529 5.99 -24.54 15.78
CA ILE A 529 6.99 -23.56 16.21
C ILE A 529 7.86 -23.23 14.99
N ILE A 530 7.99 -21.95 14.64
CA ILE A 530 8.84 -21.45 13.56
C ILE A 530 9.90 -20.52 14.13
N LEU A 531 11.17 -20.81 13.81
CA LEU A 531 12.36 -20.07 14.27
C LEU A 531 13.24 -19.66 13.08
N ALA A 532 14.00 -18.58 13.28
CA ALA A 532 14.97 -18.09 12.29
C ALA A 532 16.29 -18.88 12.30
N GLU A 533 16.57 -19.59 13.39
CA GLU A 533 17.84 -20.28 13.65
C GLU A 533 17.58 -21.71 14.14
N GLU A 534 18.58 -22.57 13.94
CA GLU A 534 18.54 -23.96 14.37
C GLU A 534 18.41 -24.06 15.89
N ALA A 535 17.49 -24.92 16.33
CA ALA A 535 17.28 -25.13 17.74
C ALA A 535 16.79 -26.53 18.06
N SER A 536 16.87 -26.87 19.34
CA SER A 536 16.17 -28.03 19.88
C SER A 536 15.12 -27.55 20.89
N ILE A 537 13.91 -28.11 20.78
CA ILE A 537 12.78 -27.78 21.64
C ILE A 537 12.70 -28.81 22.76
N THR A 538 12.86 -28.34 23.99
CA THR A 538 12.67 -29.17 25.19
C THR A 538 11.29 -28.87 25.77
N TRP A 539 10.45 -29.88 25.90
CA TRP A 539 9.03 -29.68 26.19
C TRP A 539 8.41 -30.75 27.08
N SER A 540 7.26 -30.42 27.67
CA SER A 540 6.42 -31.30 28.47
C SER A 540 4.93 -30.95 28.25
N ALA A 541 4.07 -31.97 28.27
CA ALA A 541 2.61 -31.81 28.27
C ALA A 541 1.98 -32.27 29.61
N ASP A 542 2.81 -32.58 30.61
CA ASP A 542 2.45 -33.17 31.91
C ASP A 542 3.12 -32.44 33.08
N ASN A 543 3.29 -31.12 32.96
CA ASN A 543 3.90 -30.25 33.98
C ASN A 543 5.31 -30.69 34.40
N TRP A 544 6.15 -30.99 33.41
CA TRP A 544 7.54 -31.42 33.54
C TRP A 544 7.76 -32.74 34.29
N GLN A 545 6.72 -33.58 34.41
CA GLN A 545 6.91 -34.96 34.89
C GLN A 545 7.70 -35.80 33.87
N ARG A 546 7.49 -35.54 32.58
CA ARG A 546 8.31 -36.07 31.49
C ARG A 546 8.87 -34.92 30.66
N THR A 547 10.19 -34.96 30.47
CA THR A 547 10.90 -34.05 29.59
C THR A 547 11.14 -34.75 28.25
N ASN A 548 10.62 -34.15 27.19
CA ASN A 548 10.81 -34.58 25.82
C ASN A 548 11.73 -33.60 25.08
N LYS A 549 12.38 -34.07 24.03
CA LYS A 549 13.22 -33.25 23.15
C LYS A 549 12.82 -33.48 21.70
N SER A 550 12.71 -32.41 20.94
CA SER A 550 12.43 -32.44 19.50
C SER A 550 13.38 -31.49 18.78
N GLU A 551 14.12 -32.00 17.80
CA GLU A 551 15.00 -31.18 16.96
C GLU A 551 14.18 -30.44 15.91
N THR A 552 14.55 -29.21 15.58
CA THR A 552 13.91 -28.49 14.48
C THR A 552 14.34 -29.04 13.13
N MET A 553 13.41 -29.12 12.18
CA MET A 553 13.68 -29.43 10.78
C MET A 553 13.95 -28.15 9.99
N HIS A 554 14.92 -28.18 9.07
CA HIS A 554 15.26 -27.04 8.22
C HIS A 554 14.36 -26.98 6.98
N GLN A 555 13.68 -25.86 6.80
CA GLN A 555 13.06 -25.49 5.53
C GLN A 555 14.06 -24.69 4.70
N GLU A 556 14.86 -25.41 3.91
CA GLU A 556 15.99 -24.88 3.15
C GLU A 556 15.64 -23.67 2.30
N LYS A 557 14.47 -23.68 1.63
CA LYS A 557 14.13 -22.62 0.69
C LYS A 557 13.88 -21.27 1.34
N LEU A 558 13.30 -21.26 2.55
CA LEU A 558 13.02 -20.03 3.31
C LEU A 558 14.11 -19.75 4.35
N ASN A 559 15.04 -20.69 4.54
CA ASN A 559 16.01 -20.68 5.63
C ASN A 559 15.34 -20.50 7.01
N LEU A 560 14.33 -21.32 7.29
CA LEU A 560 13.58 -21.32 8.55
C LEU A 560 13.66 -22.69 9.22
N TRP A 561 13.46 -22.73 10.53
CA TRP A 561 13.53 -23.93 11.35
C TRP A 561 12.19 -24.21 12.02
N ILE A 562 11.75 -25.47 12.00
CA ILE A 562 10.37 -25.82 12.29
C ILE A 562 10.30 -27.02 13.24
N ALA A 563 9.39 -26.98 14.22
CA ALA A 563 9.00 -28.15 15.00
C ALA A 563 7.47 -28.25 15.10
N ASP A 564 6.92 -29.42 14.78
CA ASP A 564 5.48 -29.69 14.75
C ASP A 564 5.07 -30.62 15.90
N PHE A 565 4.00 -30.27 16.60
CA PHE A 565 3.47 -31.01 17.74
C PHE A 565 1.97 -31.28 17.53
N PRO A 566 1.59 -32.50 17.10
CA PRO A 566 0.19 -32.89 16.96
C PRO A 566 -0.50 -32.92 18.33
N THR A 567 -1.54 -32.11 18.51
CA THR A 567 -2.23 -31.98 19.81
C THR A 567 -3.48 -32.85 19.95
N ALA A 568 -3.86 -33.60 18.91
CA ALA A 568 -5.13 -34.34 18.86
C ALA A 568 -5.27 -35.37 20.00
N GLU A 569 -4.18 -36.01 20.40
CA GLU A 569 -4.16 -37.04 21.46
C GLU A 569 -3.96 -36.46 22.86
N TRP A 570 -3.72 -35.15 22.98
CA TRP A 570 -3.49 -34.53 24.29
C TRP A 570 -4.82 -34.33 25.02
N PRO A 571 -4.85 -34.54 26.35
CA PRO A 571 -6.01 -34.22 27.17
C PRO A 571 -6.42 -32.75 27.03
N VAL A 572 -7.73 -32.47 27.07
CA VAL A 572 -8.24 -31.09 27.17
C VAL A 572 -7.80 -30.51 28.52
N GLY A 573 -7.36 -29.26 28.53
CA GLY A 573 -6.78 -28.61 29.71
C GLY A 573 -5.30 -28.94 29.94
N SER A 574 -4.67 -29.73 29.07
CA SER A 574 -3.21 -29.89 29.07
C SER A 574 -2.51 -28.55 28.81
N VAL A 575 -1.35 -28.38 29.43
CA VAL A 575 -0.46 -27.24 29.19
C VAL A 575 0.79 -27.76 28.51
N PHE A 576 1.02 -27.31 27.27
CA PHE A 576 2.29 -27.53 26.59
C PHE A 576 3.29 -26.49 27.08
N ALA A 577 4.24 -26.94 27.89
CA ALA A 577 5.34 -26.11 28.37
C ALA A 577 6.62 -26.46 27.60
N PHE A 578 7.36 -25.45 27.13
CA PHE A 578 8.61 -25.70 26.41
C PHE A 578 9.63 -24.58 26.61
N THR A 579 10.88 -24.88 26.31
CA THR A 579 11.97 -23.91 26.17
C THR A 579 12.83 -24.27 24.96
N ILE A 580 13.63 -23.31 24.51
CA ILE A 580 14.41 -23.39 23.28
C ILE A 580 15.89 -23.45 23.67
N PHE A 581 16.62 -24.41 23.11
CA PHE A 581 18.07 -24.45 23.14
C PHE A 581 18.61 -24.13 21.74
N TRP A 582 19.27 -22.99 21.61
CA TRP A 582 19.86 -22.50 20.37
C TRP A 582 21.16 -23.27 20.09
N THR A 583 21.15 -24.13 19.08
CA THR A 583 22.28 -25.04 18.83
C THR A 583 23.51 -24.30 18.30
N GLY A 584 23.32 -23.26 17.48
CA GLY A 584 24.41 -22.43 16.98
C GLY A 584 25.16 -21.68 18.09
N GLU A 585 24.41 -21.09 19.03
CA GLU A 585 24.95 -20.27 20.12
C GLU A 585 25.28 -21.09 21.38
N GLN A 586 24.90 -22.37 21.43
CA GLN A 586 25.05 -23.27 22.58
C GLN A 586 24.48 -22.66 23.88
N ARG A 587 23.32 -21.99 23.78
CA ARG A 587 22.65 -21.36 24.93
C ARG A 587 21.17 -21.71 25.01
N TRP A 588 20.66 -21.72 26.23
CA TRP A 588 19.22 -21.74 26.48
C TRP A 588 18.61 -20.35 26.26
N GLU A 589 17.35 -20.33 25.86
CA GLU A 589 16.53 -19.12 25.83
C GLU A 589 16.29 -18.52 27.22
N ASN A 590 16.58 -19.28 28.29
CA ASN A 590 16.41 -18.89 29.71
C ASN A 590 14.98 -18.49 30.07
N ARG A 591 14.01 -18.99 29.30
CA ARG A 591 12.58 -18.76 29.49
C ARG A 591 11.79 -20.01 29.12
N ASN A 592 10.79 -20.34 29.94
CA ASN A 592 9.78 -21.32 29.60
C ASN A 592 8.55 -20.60 29.01
N TRP A 593 8.01 -21.18 27.95
CA TRP A 593 6.76 -20.80 27.31
C TRP A 593 5.68 -21.80 27.69
N GLN A 594 4.42 -21.36 27.73
CA GLN A 594 3.28 -22.20 28.07
C GLN A 594 2.11 -21.92 27.13
N ILE A 595 1.51 -22.98 26.63
CA ILE A 595 0.33 -22.92 25.76
C ILE A 595 -0.75 -23.82 26.35
N SER A 596 -1.89 -23.24 26.69
CA SER A 596 -3.05 -23.98 27.19
C SER A 596 -3.83 -24.58 26.01
N ILE A 597 -4.12 -25.87 26.08
CA ILE A 597 -4.96 -26.56 25.11
C ILE A 597 -6.41 -26.52 25.62
N VAL A 598 -7.22 -25.67 24.98
CA VAL A 598 -8.62 -25.42 25.36
C VAL A 598 -9.63 -26.16 24.51
#